data_AF-A0A7W9PB60-F1
#
_entry.id   AF-A0A7W9PB60-F1
#
_cell.length_a   1.000
_cell.length_b   1.000
_cell.length_c   1.000
_cell.angle_alpha   90.00
_cell.angle_beta   90.00
_cell.angle_gamma   90.00
#
_symmetry.space_group_name_H-M   'P 1'
#
loop_
_entity.id
_entity.type
_entity.pdbx_description
1 polymer ?
#
loop_
_entity_poly.entity_id
_entity_poly.type
_entity_poly.pdbx_seq_one_letter_code
_entity_poly.pdbx_strand_id
1 'polypeptide(L)'
;MSREIVEYDDRWVVKPLRGQVAEHFMWQVDAVEMYFSSGFRLVVGCGAELSLRNISSDAPERHPVTYWPQSEVEEILSSEVLSPVFFKTGSMRVAFRNGWILLVADGAPDVDVSMYSDRGLLWTRSGLIEQPEYPVIMIDPWTGNQISGPPWPPKPDDLDINYDSDDINQ
;
A
#
# COMPACT_ATOMS: atom_id res chain seq x y z
N MET A 1 17.07 -5.67 2.41
CA MET A 1 15.73 -5.05 2.44
C MET A 1 15.11 -5.31 3.80
N SER A 2 14.37 -4.36 4.36
CA SER A 2 13.62 -4.59 5.60
C SER A 2 12.49 -5.59 5.34
N ARG A 3 12.24 -6.49 6.30
CA ARG A 3 11.14 -7.46 6.28
C ARG A 3 9.84 -6.89 6.88
N GLU A 4 9.87 -5.67 7.39
CA GLU A 4 8.80 -5.12 8.21
C GLU A 4 7.70 -4.48 7.36
N ILE A 5 6.46 -4.66 7.78
CA ILE A 5 5.34 -3.87 7.27
C ILE A 5 5.17 -2.69 8.23
N VAL A 6 5.24 -1.48 7.70
CA VAL A 6 5.02 -0.28 8.49
C VAL A 6 3.54 0.03 8.54
N GLU A 7 2.99 0.13 9.72
CA GLU A 7 1.63 0.58 9.98
C GLU A 7 1.58 2.07 10.33
N TYR A 8 0.63 2.74 9.71
CA TYR A 8 0.13 4.06 10.07
C TYR A 8 -1.37 3.94 10.41
N ASP A 9 -1.96 5.03 10.90
CA ASP A 9 -3.37 5.06 11.26
C ASP A 9 -4.30 4.65 10.11
N ASP A 10 -4.01 5.07 8.88
CA ASP A 10 -4.85 4.90 7.69
C ASP A 10 -4.39 3.81 6.71
N ARG A 11 -3.15 3.30 6.85
CA ARG A 11 -2.53 2.43 5.84
C ARG A 11 -1.37 1.59 6.36
N TRP A 12 -1.03 0.59 5.57
CA TRP A 12 0.20 -0.19 5.67
C TRP A 12 1.12 0.12 4.50
N VAL A 13 2.43 0.13 4.77
CA VAL A 13 3.49 0.21 3.76
C VAL A 13 4.31 -1.07 3.82
N VAL A 14 4.21 -1.86 2.77
CA VAL A 14 4.85 -3.18 2.67
C VAL A 14 6.29 -2.98 2.19
N LYS A 15 7.18 -2.55 3.10
CA LYS A 15 8.59 -2.27 2.76
C LYS A 15 9.32 -3.40 2.02
N PRO A 16 9.05 -4.70 2.26
CA PRO A 16 9.71 -5.77 1.52
C PRO A 16 9.46 -5.73 0.01
N LEU A 17 8.32 -5.17 -0.42
CA LEU A 17 7.96 -5.02 -1.82
C LEU A 17 8.67 -3.82 -2.48
N ARG A 18 9.24 -2.90 -1.69
CA ARG A 18 9.98 -1.75 -2.22
C ARG A 18 11.31 -2.22 -2.83
N GLY A 19 11.63 -1.71 -4.01
CA GLY A 19 12.80 -2.12 -4.78
C GLY A 19 12.60 -3.39 -5.60
N GLN A 20 11.42 -4.02 -5.51
CA GLN A 20 11.08 -5.20 -6.30
C GLN A 20 10.61 -4.81 -7.69
N VAL A 21 10.81 -5.72 -8.64
CA VAL A 21 10.33 -5.62 -10.02
C VAL A 21 9.40 -6.81 -10.26
N ALA A 22 8.26 -6.57 -10.90
CA ALA A 22 7.41 -7.67 -11.38
C ALA A 22 8.11 -8.32 -12.58
N GLU A 23 8.43 -9.61 -12.47
CA GLU A 23 9.16 -10.33 -13.52
C GLU A 23 8.21 -11.08 -14.45
N HIS A 24 7.08 -11.54 -13.92
CA HIS A 24 6.10 -12.33 -14.67
C HIS A 24 4.68 -11.79 -14.44
N PHE A 25 3.87 -11.87 -15.48
CA PHE A 25 2.48 -11.44 -15.48
C PHE A 25 1.60 -12.59 -15.94
N MET A 26 0.47 -12.78 -15.26
CA MET A 26 -0.57 -13.70 -15.71
C MET A 26 -1.88 -12.94 -15.84
N TRP A 27 -2.38 -12.87 -17.07
CA TRP A 27 -3.67 -12.27 -17.38
C TRP A 27 -4.77 -13.31 -17.25
N GLN A 28 -5.73 -13.01 -16.39
CA GLN A 28 -7.00 -13.71 -16.27
C GLN A 28 -8.08 -12.93 -17.03
N VAL A 29 -9.30 -13.46 -17.05
CA VAL A 29 -10.43 -12.79 -17.71
C VAL A 29 -10.75 -11.45 -17.03
N ASP A 30 -10.62 -11.38 -15.71
CA ASP A 30 -11.07 -10.28 -14.85
C ASP A 30 -9.96 -9.68 -13.99
N ALA A 31 -8.72 -10.18 -14.08
CA ALA A 31 -7.61 -9.74 -13.26
C ALA A 31 -6.25 -9.86 -13.98
N VAL A 32 -5.26 -9.16 -13.44
CA VAL A 32 -3.84 -9.36 -13.75
C VAL A 32 -3.10 -9.71 -12.47
N GLU A 33 -2.31 -10.77 -12.54
CA GLU A 33 -1.42 -11.20 -11.47
C GLU A 33 0.02 -10.79 -11.79
N MET A 34 0.66 -10.08 -10.89
CA MET A 34 2.07 -9.67 -10.95
C MET A 34 2.88 -10.52 -9.98
N TYR A 35 3.93 -11.17 -10.47
CA TYR A 35 4.84 -11.98 -9.67
C TYR A 35 6.19 -11.27 -9.53
N PHE A 36 6.63 -11.10 -8.29
CA PHE A 36 7.89 -10.44 -7.95
C PHE A 36 8.94 -11.50 -7.57
N SER A 37 10.22 -11.24 -7.87
CA SER A 37 11.32 -12.18 -7.56
C SER A 37 11.51 -12.50 -6.08
N SER A 38 10.96 -11.66 -5.20
CA SER A 38 10.92 -11.87 -3.76
C SER A 38 9.88 -12.90 -3.30
N GLY A 39 9.08 -13.47 -4.20
CA GLY A 39 8.00 -14.39 -3.87
C GLY A 39 6.65 -13.72 -3.60
N PHE A 40 6.60 -12.38 -3.62
CA PHE A 40 5.32 -11.67 -3.58
C PHE A 40 4.54 -11.89 -4.88
N ARG A 41 3.21 -11.91 -4.73
CA ARG A 41 2.26 -11.87 -5.83
C ARG A 41 1.19 -10.84 -5.55
N LEU A 42 0.98 -9.91 -6.47
CA LEU A 42 -0.08 -8.91 -6.40
C LEU A 42 -1.11 -9.19 -7.48
N VAL A 43 -2.36 -9.39 -7.07
CA VAL A 43 -3.50 -9.64 -7.96
C VAL A 43 -4.38 -8.40 -7.93
N VAL A 44 -4.64 -7.81 -9.10
CA VAL A 44 -5.54 -6.66 -9.25
C VAL A 44 -6.57 -6.95 -10.33
N GLY A 45 -7.82 -6.58 -10.07
CA GLY A 45 -8.89 -6.67 -11.06
C GLY A 45 -8.66 -5.73 -12.25
N CYS A 46 -9.22 -6.06 -13.40
CA CYS A 46 -9.10 -5.29 -14.64
C CYS A 46 -9.67 -3.85 -14.57
N GLY A 47 -10.44 -3.54 -13.53
CA GLY A 47 -10.88 -2.19 -13.19
C GLY A 47 -9.88 -1.37 -12.38
N ALA A 48 -8.74 -1.94 -11.98
CA ALA A 48 -7.63 -1.19 -11.40
C ALA A 48 -7.12 -0.16 -12.41
N GLU A 49 -6.64 0.98 -11.93
CA GLU A 49 -6.31 2.13 -12.76
C GLU A 49 -4.81 2.38 -12.78
N LEU A 50 -4.30 2.79 -13.94
CA LEU A 50 -2.96 3.33 -14.11
C LEU A 50 -3.04 4.82 -14.36
N SER A 51 -2.10 5.54 -13.76
CA SER A 51 -1.95 6.97 -13.97
C SER A 51 -0.48 7.36 -13.95
N LEU A 52 -0.11 8.30 -14.81
CA LEU A 52 1.24 8.84 -14.87
C LEU A 52 1.38 10.00 -13.87
N ARG A 53 2.07 9.77 -12.75
CA ARG A 53 2.43 10.77 -11.71
C ARG A 53 1.26 11.47 -11.02
N ASN A 54 0.01 11.16 -11.35
CA ASN A 54 -1.17 11.81 -10.79
C ASN A 54 -2.05 10.81 -10.02
N ILE A 55 -2.55 11.24 -8.87
CA ILE A 55 -3.43 10.43 -8.01
C ILE A 55 -4.89 10.87 -8.07
N SER A 56 -5.19 11.99 -8.73
CA SER A 56 -6.54 12.53 -8.83
C SER A 56 -7.44 11.58 -9.61
N SER A 57 -8.71 11.45 -9.18
CA SER A 57 -9.69 10.60 -9.86
C SER A 57 -10.21 11.19 -11.17
N ASP A 58 -10.11 12.50 -11.33
CA ASP A 58 -10.51 13.25 -12.54
C ASP A 58 -9.33 13.52 -13.49
N ALA A 59 -8.16 12.95 -13.20
CA ALA A 59 -6.99 13.07 -14.05
C ALA A 59 -7.26 12.46 -15.43
N PRO A 60 -7.14 13.21 -16.54
CA PRO A 60 -7.46 12.71 -17.88
C PRO A 60 -6.54 11.55 -18.31
N GLU A 61 -5.36 11.43 -17.72
CA GLU A 61 -4.38 10.37 -17.94
C GLU A 61 -4.61 9.11 -17.09
N ARG A 62 -5.64 9.10 -16.23
CA ARG A 62 -5.99 7.95 -15.40
C ARG A 62 -7.00 7.07 -16.11
N HIS A 63 -6.61 5.84 -16.40
CA HIS A 63 -7.47 4.88 -17.06
C HIS A 63 -7.36 3.49 -16.43
N PRO A 64 -8.40 2.64 -16.55
CA PRO A 64 -8.29 1.23 -16.21
C PRO A 64 -7.13 0.56 -16.92
N VAL A 65 -6.53 -0.47 -16.32
CA VAL A 65 -5.43 -1.25 -16.92
C VAL A 65 -5.80 -1.82 -18.30
N THR A 66 -7.09 -2.05 -18.56
CA THR A 66 -7.60 -2.53 -19.84
C THR A 66 -7.62 -1.49 -20.97
N TYR A 67 -7.30 -0.23 -20.68
CA TYR A 67 -7.22 0.82 -21.70
C TYR A 67 -6.04 0.64 -22.65
N TRP A 68 -4.94 0.06 -22.18
CA TRP A 68 -3.74 -0.19 -22.97
C TRP A 68 -3.63 -1.67 -23.40
N PRO A 69 -2.88 -1.99 -24.47
CA PRO A 69 -2.50 -3.36 -24.77
C PRO A 69 -1.78 -4.02 -23.59
N GLN A 70 -2.02 -5.32 -23.38
CA GLN A 70 -1.43 -6.06 -22.26
C GLN A 70 0.10 -5.91 -22.19
N SER A 71 0.79 -5.99 -23.34
CA SER A 71 2.24 -5.82 -23.41
C SER A 71 2.72 -4.45 -22.92
N GLU A 72 1.95 -3.39 -23.16
CA GLU A 72 2.28 -2.03 -22.70
C GLU A 72 2.06 -1.90 -21.19
N VAL A 73 0.99 -2.49 -20.66
CA VAL A 73 0.75 -2.57 -19.21
C VAL A 73 1.86 -3.32 -18.50
N GLU A 74 2.30 -4.45 -19.06
CA GLU A 74 3.43 -5.22 -18.54
C GLU A 74 4.71 -4.39 -18.54
N GLU A 75 5.02 -3.67 -19.62
CA GLU A 75 6.19 -2.77 -19.67
C GLU A 75 6.11 -1.66 -18.60
N ILE A 76 4.93 -1.06 -18.42
CA ILE A 76 4.67 -0.05 -17.39
C ILE A 76 4.90 -0.63 -15.98
N LEU A 77 4.38 -1.82 -15.71
CA LEU A 77 4.41 -2.46 -14.39
C LEU A 77 5.73 -3.20 -14.10
N SER A 78 6.56 -3.46 -15.12
CA SER A 78 7.90 -4.07 -15.00
C SER A 78 8.97 -3.09 -14.50
N SER A 79 8.56 -1.98 -13.89
CA SER A 79 9.46 -1.03 -13.26
C SER A 79 9.59 -1.30 -11.76
N GLU A 80 10.64 -0.75 -11.15
CA GLU A 80 10.89 -0.94 -9.72
C GLU A 80 9.80 -0.27 -8.86
N VAL A 81 9.26 -1.01 -7.90
CA VAL A 81 8.29 -0.49 -6.93
C VAL A 81 8.97 0.48 -5.96
N LEU A 82 8.50 1.72 -5.92
CA LEU A 82 8.97 2.76 -5.01
C LEU A 82 8.12 2.90 -3.75
N SER A 83 6.79 2.75 -3.88
CA SER A 83 5.86 2.99 -2.78
C SER A 83 4.68 2.02 -2.84
N PRO A 84 4.74 0.89 -2.10
CA PRO A 84 3.66 -0.09 -2.01
C PRO A 84 2.75 0.22 -0.81
N VAL A 85 1.67 0.97 -1.03
CA VAL A 85 0.74 1.44 0.00
C VAL A 85 -0.59 0.71 -0.11
N PHE A 86 -1.05 0.18 1.01
CA PHE A 86 -2.30 -0.54 1.15
C PHE A 86 -3.13 0.10 2.26
N PHE A 87 -4.28 0.67 1.94
CA PHE A 87 -5.07 1.43 2.90
C PHE A 87 -6.02 0.53 3.69
N LYS A 88 -6.31 0.94 4.93
CA LYS A 88 -7.28 0.23 5.80
C LYS A 88 -8.71 0.31 5.28
N THR A 89 -9.01 1.26 4.39
CA THR A 89 -10.28 1.35 3.65
C THR A 89 -10.43 0.26 2.59
N GLY A 90 -9.36 -0.47 2.26
CA GLY A 90 -9.34 -1.49 1.22
C GLY A 90 -8.90 -0.95 -0.15
N SER A 91 -8.55 0.33 -0.26
CA SER A 91 -7.89 0.89 -1.44
C SER A 91 -6.39 0.56 -1.49
N MET A 92 -5.79 0.64 -2.67
CA MET A 92 -4.37 0.36 -2.89
C MET A 92 -3.73 1.44 -3.76
N ARG A 93 -2.46 1.76 -3.48
CA ARG A 93 -1.60 2.57 -4.34
C ARG A 93 -0.19 1.99 -4.40
N VAL A 94 0.24 1.60 -5.60
CA VAL A 94 1.62 1.16 -5.86
C VAL A 94 2.26 2.11 -6.86
N ALA A 95 3.29 2.85 -6.42
CA ALA A 95 4.05 3.75 -7.30
C ALA A 95 5.33 3.08 -7.80
N PHE A 96 5.64 3.29 -9.08
CA PHE A 96 6.76 2.70 -9.79
C PHE A 96 7.81 3.74 -10.20
N ARG A 97 9.06 3.30 -10.41
CA ARG A 97 10.20 4.18 -10.71
C ARG A 97 10.08 4.93 -12.03
N ASN A 98 9.38 4.37 -13.01
CA ASN A 98 9.06 5.04 -14.28
C ASN A 98 7.99 6.15 -14.13
N GLY A 99 7.48 6.39 -12.93
CA GLY A 99 6.53 7.46 -12.62
C GLY A 99 5.07 7.05 -12.74
N TRP A 100 4.77 5.81 -13.13
CA TRP A 100 3.42 5.28 -13.14
C TRP A 100 2.97 4.88 -11.73
N ILE A 101 1.66 4.94 -11.52
CA ILE A 101 1.00 4.59 -10.27
C ILE A 101 -0.16 3.65 -10.61
N LEU A 102 -0.17 2.47 -9.99
CA LEU A 102 -1.27 1.52 -10.02
C LEU A 102 -2.17 1.76 -8.82
N LEU A 103 -3.47 1.90 -9.06
CA LEU A 103 -4.46 2.34 -8.11
C LEU A 103 -5.65 1.37 -8.09
N VAL A 104 -6.14 1.10 -6.90
CA VAL A 104 -7.47 0.53 -6.70
C VAL A 104 -8.19 1.45 -5.75
N ALA A 105 -9.22 2.14 -6.25
CA ALA A 105 -9.94 3.16 -5.49
C ALA A 105 -10.87 2.53 -4.45
N ASP A 106 -11.10 3.27 -3.35
CA ASP A 106 -12.07 2.90 -2.32
C ASP A 106 -13.50 2.80 -2.89
N GLY A 107 -13.89 3.79 -3.71
CA GLY A 107 -15.19 3.86 -4.38
C GLY A 107 -15.43 2.84 -5.50
N ALA A 108 -14.54 1.86 -5.68
CA ALA A 108 -14.67 0.78 -6.66
C ALA A 108 -14.66 -0.58 -5.94
N PRO A 109 -15.74 -0.94 -5.21
CA PRO A 109 -15.78 -2.14 -4.38
C PRO A 109 -15.72 -3.44 -5.21
N ASP A 110 -16.17 -3.40 -6.46
CA ASP A 110 -16.18 -4.55 -7.37
C ASP A 110 -14.80 -4.81 -8.02
N VAL A 111 -13.81 -3.94 -7.77
CA VAL A 111 -12.44 -4.16 -8.25
C VAL A 111 -11.67 -4.93 -7.19
N ASP A 112 -11.47 -6.22 -7.46
CA ASP A 112 -10.72 -7.11 -6.60
C ASP A 112 -9.25 -6.67 -6.49
N VAL A 113 -8.70 -6.81 -5.29
CA VAL A 113 -7.27 -6.66 -5.07
C VAL A 113 -6.82 -7.50 -3.87
N SER A 114 -5.73 -8.23 -4.07
CA SER A 114 -5.13 -9.05 -3.02
C SER A 114 -3.62 -9.17 -3.22
N MET A 115 -2.90 -9.23 -2.12
CA MET A 115 -1.45 -9.45 -2.11
C MET A 115 -1.16 -10.74 -1.36
N TYR A 116 -0.27 -11.55 -1.92
CA TYR A 116 0.20 -12.80 -1.37
C TYR A 116 1.71 -12.71 -1.18
N SER A 117 2.18 -13.38 -0.14
CA SER A 117 3.56 -13.85 -0.03
C SER A 117 3.64 -15.31 -0.48
N ASP A 118 4.85 -15.84 -0.48
CA ASP A 118 5.19 -17.25 -0.61
C ASP A 118 4.56 -18.16 0.47
N ARG A 119 4.05 -17.57 1.57
CA ARG A 119 3.29 -18.28 2.63
C ARG A 119 1.78 -18.24 2.41
N GLY A 120 1.29 -17.44 1.48
CA GLY A 120 -0.13 -17.29 1.18
C GLY A 120 -0.60 -15.85 1.29
N LEU A 121 -1.89 -15.68 1.55
CA LEU A 121 -2.55 -14.37 1.51
C LEU A 121 -2.00 -13.45 2.62
N LEU A 122 -1.53 -12.26 2.23
CA LEU A 122 -0.94 -11.26 3.11
C LEU A 122 -1.87 -10.06 3.31
N TRP A 123 -2.59 -9.63 2.27
CA TRP A 123 -3.52 -8.50 2.34
C TRP A 123 -4.69 -8.67 1.37
N THR A 124 -5.86 -8.21 1.78
CA THR A 124 -7.03 -7.99 0.92
C THR A 124 -7.66 -6.64 1.25
N ARG A 125 -8.72 -6.26 0.53
CA ARG A 125 -9.52 -5.07 0.86
C ARG A 125 -10.04 -5.06 2.31
N SER A 126 -10.18 -6.22 2.96
CA SER A 126 -10.60 -6.33 4.36
C SER A 126 -9.48 -6.06 5.36
N GLY A 127 -8.23 -5.99 4.90
CA GLY A 127 -7.06 -5.67 5.73
C GLY A 127 -5.89 -6.63 5.58
N LEU A 128 -4.90 -6.42 6.44
CA LEU A 128 -3.70 -7.25 6.52
C LEU A 128 -3.98 -8.55 7.31
N ILE A 129 -3.46 -9.66 6.81
CA ILE A 129 -3.47 -10.94 7.52
C ILE A 129 -2.12 -11.14 8.19
N GLU A 130 -2.14 -11.49 9.48
CA GLU A 130 -0.93 -11.65 10.27
C GLU A 130 -0.03 -12.76 9.70
N GLN A 131 1.23 -12.40 9.43
CA GLN A 131 2.26 -13.34 9.01
C GLN A 131 3.56 -13.09 9.81
N PRO A 132 4.08 -14.08 10.56
CA PRO A 132 5.27 -13.90 11.39
C PRO A 132 6.54 -13.46 10.65
N GLU A 133 6.62 -13.74 9.35
CA GLU A 133 7.77 -13.39 8.51
C GLU A 133 7.81 -11.89 8.15
N TYR A 134 6.66 -11.22 8.22
CA TYR A 134 6.50 -9.81 7.91
C TYR A 134 5.92 -9.08 9.13
N PRO A 135 6.74 -8.85 10.17
CA PRO A 135 6.26 -8.21 11.38
C PRO A 135 5.70 -6.82 11.08
N VAL A 136 4.53 -6.53 11.62
CA VAL A 136 3.91 -5.22 11.55
C VAL A 136 4.50 -4.35 12.65
N ILE A 137 5.05 -3.20 12.26
CA ILE A 137 5.61 -2.22 13.18
C ILE A 137 4.87 -0.90 13.04
N MET A 138 4.55 -0.27 14.15
CA MET A 138 4.07 1.10 14.16
C MET A 138 5.27 2.05 14.15
N ILE A 139 5.14 3.15 13.44
CA ILE A 139 6.12 4.23 13.47
C ILE A 139 5.46 5.55 13.84
N ASP A 140 6.21 6.41 14.49
CA ASP A 140 5.82 7.80 14.69
C ASP A 140 5.85 8.52 13.33
N PRO A 141 4.73 9.11 12.87
CA PRO A 141 4.65 9.77 11.58
C PRO A 141 5.55 11.01 11.47
N TRP A 142 5.93 11.63 12.60
CA TRP A 142 6.75 12.83 12.64
C TRP A 142 8.24 12.52 12.63
N THR A 143 8.65 11.48 13.35
CA THR A 143 10.08 11.15 13.51
C THR A 143 10.52 9.97 12.63
N GLY A 144 9.58 9.16 12.14
CA GLY A 144 9.86 7.93 11.41
C GLY A 144 10.44 6.80 12.26
N ASN A 145 10.58 7.03 13.58
CA ASN A 145 11.11 6.06 14.52
C ASN A 145 10.07 5.00 14.83
N GLN A 146 10.55 3.77 15.06
CA GLN A 146 9.68 2.68 15.51
C GLN A 146 9.14 2.97 16.91
N ILE A 147 7.83 2.78 17.07
CA ILE A 147 7.19 2.84 18.37
C ILE A 147 7.24 1.44 18.98
N SER A 148 8.08 1.26 20.00
CA SER A 148 8.13 0.05 20.81
C SER A 148 7.44 0.30 22.15
N GLY A 149 6.12 0.26 22.20
CA GLY A 149 5.36 0.41 23.45
C GLY A 149 3.84 0.34 23.24
N PRO A 150 3.07 -0.16 24.23
CA PRO A 150 1.59 -0.18 24.17
C PRO A 150 1.04 1.26 24.09
N PRO A 151 -0.23 1.47 23.69
CA PRO A 151 -0.75 2.80 23.38
C PRO A 151 -0.47 3.74 24.53
N TRP A 152 0.11 4.90 24.23
CA TRP A 152 0.29 5.98 25.20
C TRP A 152 -1.02 6.15 25.97
N PRO A 153 -1.01 6.16 27.31
CA PRO A 153 -2.24 6.33 28.06
C PRO A 153 -2.90 7.65 27.63
N PRO A 154 -4.25 7.70 27.53
CA PRO A 154 -4.93 8.97 27.37
C PRO A 154 -4.51 9.91 28.52
N LYS A 155 -4.52 11.22 28.25
CA LYS A 155 -4.21 12.25 29.25
C LYS A 155 -5.01 11.96 30.54
N PRO A 156 -4.37 11.81 31.70
CA PRO A 156 -5.06 11.62 32.99
C PRO A 156 -6.07 12.75 33.26
N ASP A 157 -7.25 12.39 33.80
CA ASP A 157 -8.36 13.33 34.06
C ASP A 157 -8.01 14.42 35.10
N ASP A 158 -6.91 14.26 35.82
CA ASP A 158 -6.40 15.08 36.92
C ASP A 158 -5.29 16.08 36.50
N LEU A 159 -4.93 16.15 35.22
CA LEU A 159 -4.06 17.20 34.69
C LEU A 159 -4.89 18.47 34.40
N ASP A 160 -4.81 19.44 35.32
CA ASP A 160 -5.38 20.78 35.17
C ASP A 160 -4.85 21.46 33.89
N ILE A 161 -5.77 21.94 33.04
CA ILE A 161 -5.40 22.69 31.84
C ILE A 161 -4.91 24.07 32.26
N ASN A 162 -3.59 24.26 32.24
CA ASN A 162 -2.99 25.58 32.34
C ASN A 162 -3.07 26.28 30.97
N TYR A 163 -4.14 27.03 30.73
CA TYR A 163 -4.36 27.77 29.49
C TYR A 163 -3.32 28.87 29.19
N ASP A 164 -2.44 29.19 30.14
CA ASP A 164 -1.35 30.16 29.99
C ASP A 164 0.03 29.49 29.73
N SER A 165 0.06 28.17 29.55
CA SER A 165 1.28 27.42 29.24
C SER A 165 1.44 27.22 27.73
N ASP A 166 2.52 27.74 27.15
CA ASP A 166 2.96 27.45 25.77
C ASP A 166 3.67 26.08 25.65
N ASP A 167 3.68 25.27 26.71
CA ASP A 167 4.30 23.94 26.74
C ASP A 167 3.28 22.83 26.41
N ILE A 168 3.52 22.12 25.32
CA ILE A 168 2.59 21.15 24.69
C ILE A 168 2.52 19.80 25.44
N ASN A 169 3.27 19.66 26.54
CA ASN A 169 3.31 18.45 27.38
C ASN A 169 2.68 18.64 28.77
N GLN A 170 1.81 19.65 28.97
CA GLN A 170 0.99 19.79 30.18
C GLN A 170 -0.51 19.60 29.93
#